data_AF-A0A933CWH9-F1
#
_entry.id   AF-A0A933CWH9-F1
#
_cell.length_a   1.000
_cell.length_b   1.000
_cell.length_c   1.000
_cell.angle_alpha   90.00
_cell.angle_beta   90.00
_cell.angle_gamma   90.00
#
_symmetry.space_group_name_H-M   'P 1'
#
loop_
_entity.id
_entity.type
_entity.pdbx_description
1 polymer ?
#
loop_
_entity_poly.entity_id
_entity_poly.type
_entity_poly.pdbx_seq_one_letter_code
_entity_poly.pdbx_strand_id
1 'polypeptide(L)'
;MGNLPGHGPRCGFTPRISNHLAFVRKARVFLVRHKSSGIDVDIAIGELPFEREAISRGLWVEIDGVKLPLPRAEDLVVMKAVAHRPRDLADIEAVLDAHPRLNLRRIRRWVSEFAVALDMPDILKDLENILRRRRRRRE
;
A
#
# COMPACT_ATOMS: atom_id res chain seq x y z
N MET A 1 39.86 -11.16 1.42
CA MET A 1 38.65 -11.99 1.60
C MET A 1 37.79 -11.85 0.36
N GLY A 2 37.73 -12.90 -0.45
CA GLY A 2 37.24 -12.87 -1.82
C GLY A 2 35.73 -12.73 -1.95
N ASN A 3 35.31 -12.03 -3.00
CA ASN A 3 33.91 -11.94 -3.42
C ASN A 3 33.47 -13.30 -3.98
N LEU A 4 32.42 -13.87 -3.38
CA LEU A 4 31.68 -15.01 -3.94
C LEU A 4 30.87 -14.54 -5.17
N PRO A 5 30.94 -15.25 -6.31
CA PRO A 5 30.15 -14.93 -7.50
C PRO A 5 28.68 -15.32 -7.25
N GLY A 6 27.77 -14.36 -7.38
CA GLY A 6 26.33 -14.58 -7.18
C GLY A 6 25.56 -13.39 -6.57
N HIS A 7 26.25 -12.35 -6.12
CA HIS A 7 25.60 -11.16 -5.59
C HIS A 7 25.44 -10.13 -6.71
N GLY A 8 24.20 -9.87 -7.12
CA GLY A 8 23.87 -8.70 -7.94
C GLY A 8 24.39 -7.41 -7.28
N PRO A 9 24.46 -6.29 -8.03
CA PRO A 9 24.99 -5.03 -7.51
C PRO A 9 24.30 -4.68 -6.18
N ARG A 10 25.09 -4.37 -5.16
CA ARG A 10 24.57 -3.95 -3.85
C ARG A 10 23.83 -2.63 -4.04
N CYS A 11 22.51 -2.67 -4.01
CA CYS A 11 21.62 -1.53 -4.26
C CYS A 11 21.67 -0.41 -3.19
N GLY A 12 22.71 -0.36 -2.34
CA GLY A 12 22.88 0.66 -1.31
C GLY A 12 21.96 0.56 -0.08
N PHE A 13 21.10 -0.45 0.02
CA PHE A 13 20.17 -0.61 1.14
C PHE A 13 20.76 -1.44 2.29
N THR A 14 20.47 -1.04 3.53
CA THR A 14 20.77 -1.83 4.74
C THR A 14 19.58 -1.96 5.66
N PRO A 15 19.41 -3.10 6.37
CA PRO A 15 18.36 -3.27 7.36
C PRO A 15 18.37 -2.19 8.44
N ARG A 16 17.19 -1.75 8.89
CA ARG A 16 17.04 -0.76 9.99
C ARG A 16 17.00 -1.39 11.38
N ILE A 17 16.84 -2.72 11.45
CA ILE A 17 16.69 -3.47 12.70
C ILE A 17 17.60 -4.70 12.73
N SER A 18 18.14 -5.04 13.91
CA SER A 18 19.12 -6.13 14.06
C SER A 18 18.54 -7.50 13.67
N ASN A 19 17.36 -7.86 14.17
CA ASN A 19 16.71 -9.15 13.90
C ASN A 19 15.77 -9.11 12.67
N HIS A 20 16.23 -8.50 11.58
CA HIS A 20 15.43 -8.21 10.39
C HIS A 20 14.81 -9.45 9.74
N LEU A 21 15.51 -10.60 9.66
CA LEU A 21 14.95 -11.80 9.04
C LEU A 21 13.75 -12.37 9.81
N ALA A 22 13.83 -12.43 11.15
CA ALA A 22 12.71 -12.89 11.96
C ALA A 22 11.54 -11.91 11.90
N PHE A 23 11.84 -10.61 11.88
CA PHE A 23 10.83 -9.57 11.73
C PHE A 23 10.12 -9.67 10.38
N VAL A 24 10.84 -9.82 9.27
CA VAL A 24 10.24 -9.97 7.93
C VAL A 24 9.31 -11.18 7.86
N ARG A 25 9.72 -12.32 8.44
CA ARG A 25 8.89 -13.54 8.45
C ARG A 25 7.57 -13.34 9.19
N LYS A 26 7.56 -12.55 10.27
CA LYS A 26 6.37 -12.30 11.09
C LYS A 26 5.53 -11.14 10.58
N ALA A 27 6.16 -10.00 10.32
CA ALA A 27 5.50 -8.74 9.99
C ALA A 27 5.29 -8.54 8.48
N ARG A 28 5.87 -9.42 7.65
CA ARG A 28 5.73 -9.38 6.18
C ARG A 28 6.20 -8.06 5.55
N VAL A 29 7.09 -7.35 6.24
CA VAL A 29 7.70 -6.10 5.77
C VAL A 29 9.18 -6.07 6.09
N PHE A 30 10.00 -5.67 5.12
CA PHE A 30 11.43 -5.49 5.26
C PHE A 30 11.79 -4.01 5.35
N LEU A 31 12.23 -3.61 6.54
CA LEU A 31 12.59 -2.24 6.86
C LEU A 31 14.06 -1.99 6.51
N VAL A 32 14.31 -1.17 5.50
CA VAL A 32 15.66 -0.83 5.03
C VAL A 32 15.88 0.68 4.97
N ARG A 33 17.14 1.10 4.94
CA ARG A 33 17.55 2.48 4.71
C ARG A 33 18.53 2.51 3.54
N HIS A 34 18.31 3.44 2.61
CA HIS A 34 19.28 3.71 1.55
C HIS A 34 20.45 4.49 2.13
N LYS A 35 21.68 3.96 2.01
CA LYS A 35 22.86 4.52 2.67
C LYS A 35 23.21 5.93 2.23
N SER A 36 23.18 6.22 0.92
CA SER A 36 23.66 7.50 0.41
C SER A 36 22.64 8.64 0.60
N SER A 37 21.34 8.36 0.50
CA SER A 37 20.30 9.39 0.71
C SER A 37 19.79 9.46 2.15
N GLY A 38 20.03 8.43 2.97
CA GLY A 38 19.47 8.32 4.32
C GLY A 38 17.97 8.03 4.37
N ILE A 39 17.31 7.83 3.22
CA ILE A 39 15.86 7.59 3.13
C ILE A 39 15.51 6.19 3.63
N ASP A 40 14.51 6.12 4.50
CA ASP A 40 13.90 4.88 4.94
C ASP A 40 12.94 4.34 3.88
N VAL A 41 13.01 3.02 3.65
CA VAL A 41 12.14 2.31 2.70
C VAL A 41 11.60 1.06 3.39
N ASP A 42 10.29 0.89 3.27
CA ASP A 42 9.56 -0.26 3.80
C ASP A 42 9.09 -1.11 2.64
N ILE A 43 9.61 -2.34 2.55
CA ILE A 43 9.29 -3.27 1.46
C ILE A 43 8.28 -4.28 2.00
N ALA A 44 7.00 -4.09 1.68
CA ALA A 44 5.96 -5.07 1.97
C ALA A 44 6.13 -6.29 1.05
N ILE A 45 6.04 -7.50 1.61
CA ILE A 45 6.12 -8.74 0.85
C ILE A 45 4.71 -9.10 0.38
N GLY A 46 4.42 -8.76 -0.87
CA GLY A 46 3.11 -8.97 -1.48
C GLY A 46 2.90 -10.41 -1.93
N GLU A 47 2.02 -11.16 -1.26
CA GLU A 47 1.66 -12.54 -1.64
C GLU A 47 0.16 -12.73 -1.86
N LEU A 48 -0.66 -11.80 -1.37
CA LEU A 48 -2.11 -11.87 -1.44
C LEU A 48 -2.61 -11.67 -2.87
N PRO A 49 -3.76 -12.27 -3.24
CA PRO A 49 -4.37 -12.06 -4.55
C PRO A 49 -4.59 -10.57 -4.88
N PHE A 50 -5.02 -9.76 -3.90
CA PHE A 50 -5.16 -8.32 -4.04
C PHE A 50 -3.85 -7.64 -4.43
N GLU A 51 -2.75 -7.96 -3.73
CA GLU A 51 -1.44 -7.33 -3.93
C GLU A 51 -0.88 -7.66 -5.32
N ARG A 52 -1.01 -8.91 -5.76
CA ARG A 52 -0.62 -9.34 -7.11
C ARG A 52 -1.41 -8.58 -8.19
N GLU A 53 -2.70 -8.40 -7.97
CA GLU A 53 -3.56 -7.64 -8.90
C GLU A 53 -3.24 -6.13 -8.89
N ALA A 54 -2.99 -5.55 -7.72
CA ALA A 54 -2.64 -4.14 -7.58
C ALA A 54 -1.30 -3.82 -8.28
N ILE A 55 -0.31 -4.72 -8.16
CA ILE A 55 0.97 -4.62 -8.87
C ILE A 55 0.78 -4.74 -10.38
N SER A 56 0.03 -5.75 -10.85
CA SER A 56 -0.15 -5.97 -12.29
C SER A 56 -0.92 -4.85 -12.99
N ARG A 57 -1.82 -4.19 -12.26
CA ARG A 57 -2.62 -3.06 -12.75
C ARG A 57 -1.96 -1.69 -12.51
N GLY A 58 -0.75 -1.65 -11.95
CA GLY A 58 -0.03 -0.41 -11.65
C GLY A 58 0.04 0.54 -12.85
N LEU A 59 0.01 1.84 -12.56
CA LEU A 59 0.14 2.91 -13.56
C LEU A 59 1.59 3.36 -13.60
N TRP A 60 2.21 3.32 -14.77
CA TRP A 60 3.52 3.93 -14.97
C TRP A 60 3.36 5.45 -15.04
N VAL A 61 4.02 6.15 -14.13
CA VAL A 61 4.05 7.61 -14.04
C VAL A 61 5.49 8.06 -14.13
N GLU A 62 5.73 9.16 -14.84
CA GLU A 62 7.03 9.81 -14.91
C GLU A 62 7.06 11.01 -13.97
N ILE A 63 8.00 11.01 -13.02
CA ILE A 63 8.20 12.09 -12.06
C ILE A 63 9.68 12.46 -12.11
N ASP A 64 9.98 13.72 -12.41
CA ASP A 64 11.35 14.26 -12.52
C ASP A 64 12.29 13.38 -13.36
N GLY A 65 11.79 12.88 -14.51
CA GLY A 65 12.55 12.02 -15.43
C GLY A 65 12.69 10.55 -14.99
N VAL A 66 12.06 10.15 -13.89
CA VAL A 66 12.06 8.77 -13.39
C VAL A 66 10.69 8.13 -13.62
N LYS A 67 10.66 7.00 -14.31
CA LYS A 67 9.44 6.21 -14.52
C LYS A 67 9.24 5.22 -13.38
N LEU A 68 8.11 5.35 -12.69
CA LEU A 68 7.75 4.58 -11.50
C LEU A 68 6.37 3.93 -11.69
N PRO A 69 6.15 2.67 -11.26
CA PRO A 69 4.82 2.12 -11.15
C PRO A 69 4.16 2.64 -9.86
N LEU A 70 2.97 3.23 -9.97
CA LEU A 70 2.14 3.66 -8.85
C LEU A 70 0.86 2.82 -8.78
N PRO A 71 0.32 2.55 -7.57
CA PRO A 71 -0.97 1.90 -7.44
C PRO A 71 -2.05 2.79 -8.07
N ARG A 72 -3.10 2.16 -8.62
CA ARG A 72 -4.30 2.90 -9.01
C ARG A 72 -4.98 3.44 -7.77
N ALA A 73 -5.72 4.55 -7.93
CA ALA A 73 -6.43 5.19 -6.84
C ALA A 73 -7.42 4.24 -6.13
N GLU A 74 -8.08 3.31 -6.85
CA GLU A 74 -8.92 2.30 -6.19
C GLU A 74 -8.14 1.39 -5.24
N ASP A 75 -6.97 0.92 -5.69
CA ASP A 75 -6.15 -0.01 -4.92
C ASP A 75 -5.51 0.74 -3.74
N LEU A 76 -5.14 2.02 -3.91
CA LEU A 76 -4.70 2.89 -2.82
C LEU A 76 -5.78 3.06 -1.74
N VAL A 77 -7.05 3.25 -2.12
CA VAL A 77 -8.16 3.31 -1.15
C VAL A 77 -8.29 2.01 -0.37
N VAL A 78 -8.19 0.85 -1.03
CA VAL A 78 -8.24 -0.46 -0.36
C VAL A 78 -7.08 -0.61 0.63
N MET A 79 -5.84 -0.29 0.21
CA MET A 79 -4.66 -0.36 1.08
C MET A 79 -4.82 0.55 2.33
N LYS A 80 -5.35 1.76 2.14
CA LYS A 80 -5.63 2.70 3.23
C LYS A 80 -6.72 2.21 4.18
N ALA A 81 -7.81 1.63 3.63
CA ALA A 81 -8.89 1.08 4.44
C ALA A 81 -8.41 -0.07 5.32
N VAL A 82 -7.55 -0.95 4.79
CA VAL A 82 -6.97 -2.07 5.54
C VAL A 82 -5.98 -1.60 6.62
N ALA A 83 -5.19 -0.55 6.35
CA ALA A 83 -4.30 0.03 7.34
C ALA A 83 -5.06 0.70 8.51
N HIS A 84 -6.24 1.25 8.23
CA HIS A 84 -7.26 1.71 9.20
C HIS A 84 -6.76 2.66 10.30
N ARG A 85 -5.70 3.45 10.05
CA ARG A 85 -5.30 4.51 10.99
C ARG A 85 -6.18 5.76 10.78
N PRO A 86 -6.36 6.62 11.79
CA PRO A 86 -7.14 7.86 11.64
C PRO A 86 -6.73 8.72 10.44
N ARG A 87 -5.42 8.80 10.16
CA ARG A 87 -4.89 9.52 9.00
C ARG A 87 -5.22 8.85 7.67
N ASP A 88 -5.27 7.52 7.62
CA ASP A 88 -5.61 6.80 6.39
C ASP A 88 -7.09 7.04 6.00
N LEU A 89 -8.00 7.23 6.97
CA LEU A 89 -9.39 7.60 6.67
C LEU A 89 -9.49 8.98 6.01
N ALA A 90 -8.72 9.96 6.47
CA ALA A 90 -8.65 11.28 5.84
C ALA A 90 -8.03 11.20 4.43
N ASP A 91 -7.01 10.37 4.24
CA ASP A 91 -6.40 10.13 2.92
C ASP A 91 -7.41 9.48 1.94
N ILE A 92 -8.25 8.56 2.42
CA ILE A 92 -9.32 7.96 1.61
C ILE A 92 -10.31 9.03 1.12
N GLU A 93 -10.74 9.93 2.01
CA GLU A 93 -11.62 11.04 1.64
C GLU A 93 -10.98 11.91 0.54
N ALA A 94 -9.70 12.29 0.71
CA ALA A 94 -8.97 13.07 -0.27
C ALA A 94 -8.85 12.37 -1.65
N VAL A 95 -8.54 11.07 -1.66
CA VAL A 95 -8.45 10.29 -2.91
C VAL A 95 -9.82 10.19 -3.59
N LEU A 96 -10.89 9.96 -2.84
CA LEU A 96 -12.26 9.90 -3.38
C LEU A 96 -12.68 11.25 -3.98
N ASP A 97 -12.27 12.36 -3.38
CA ASP A 97 -12.59 13.70 -3.90
C ASP A 97 -11.79 14.05 -5.15
N ALA A 98 -10.49 13.72 -5.18
CA ALA A 98 -9.65 13.89 -6.37
C ALA A 98 -10.05 12.98 -7.54
N HIS A 99 -10.60 11.80 -7.26
CA HIS A 99 -10.97 10.81 -8.27
C HIS A 99 -12.48 10.49 -8.23
N PRO A 100 -13.33 11.29 -8.88
CA PRO A 100 -14.79 11.12 -8.78
C PRO A 100 -15.35 9.86 -9.44
N ARG A 101 -14.60 9.24 -10.35
CA ARG A 101 -15.03 8.12 -11.19
C ARG A 101 -14.46 6.76 -10.76
N LEU A 102 -14.00 6.63 -9.51
CA LEU A 102 -13.47 5.37 -9.00
C LEU A 102 -14.50 4.24 -9.02
N ASN A 103 -14.04 3.03 -9.30
CA ASN A 103 -14.88 1.84 -9.26
C ASN A 103 -15.19 1.42 -7.81
N LEU A 104 -16.22 2.03 -7.22
CA LEU A 104 -16.61 1.76 -5.83
C LEU A 104 -17.06 0.31 -5.61
N ARG A 105 -17.57 -0.38 -6.62
CA ARG A 105 -17.94 -1.80 -6.52
C ARG A 105 -16.70 -2.66 -6.25
N ARG A 106 -15.59 -2.37 -6.93
CA ARG A 106 -14.31 -3.05 -6.69
C ARG A 106 -13.77 -2.76 -5.29
N ILE A 107 -13.76 -1.48 -4.90
CA ILE A 107 -13.24 -1.08 -3.58
C ILE A 107 -14.01 -1.81 -2.47
N ARG A 108 -15.35 -1.79 -2.54
CA ARG A 108 -16.21 -2.50 -1.58
C ARG A 108 -15.94 -3.99 -1.54
N ARG A 109 -15.80 -4.63 -2.71
CA ARG A 109 -15.48 -6.06 -2.78
C ARG A 109 -14.22 -6.38 -1.98
N TRP A 110 -13.10 -5.71 -2.28
CA TRP A 110 -11.83 -6.00 -1.60
C TRP A 110 -11.86 -5.64 -0.12
N VAL A 111 -12.40 -4.47 0.24
CA VAL A 111 -12.50 -4.07 1.66
C VAL A 111 -13.39 -5.05 2.43
N SER A 112 -14.46 -5.57 1.82
CA SER A 112 -15.28 -6.61 2.44
C SER A 112 -14.53 -7.94 2.60
N GLU A 113 -13.77 -8.37 1.59
CA GLU A 113 -12.95 -9.59 1.68
C GLU A 113 -11.91 -9.47 2.81
N PHE A 114 -11.25 -8.31 2.93
CA PHE A 114 -10.32 -8.03 4.03
C PHE A 114 -10.99 -7.91 5.39
N ALA A 115 -12.18 -7.29 5.48
CA ALA A 115 -12.91 -7.16 6.74
C ALA A 115 -13.22 -8.53 7.35
N VAL A 116 -13.59 -9.50 6.49
CA VAL A 116 -13.81 -10.88 6.90
C VAL A 116 -12.49 -11.57 7.27
N ALA A 117 -11.47 -11.47 6.42
CA ALA A 117 -10.20 -12.17 6.63
C ALA A 117 -9.44 -11.69 7.88
N LEU A 118 -9.60 -10.43 8.26
CA LEU A 118 -8.94 -9.81 9.42
C LEU A 118 -9.83 -9.79 10.67
N ASP A 119 -11.08 -10.23 10.58
CA ASP A 119 -12.11 -10.07 11.64
C ASP A 119 -12.24 -8.60 12.10
N MET A 120 -12.23 -7.68 11.13
CA MET A 120 -12.29 -6.22 11.34
C MET A 120 -13.47 -5.62 10.57
N PRO A 121 -14.72 -5.80 11.03
CA PRO A 121 -15.90 -5.27 10.33
C PRO A 121 -15.92 -3.73 10.22
N ASP A 122 -15.24 -3.04 11.14
CA ASP A 122 -15.21 -1.58 11.18
C ASP A 122 -14.55 -0.95 9.95
N ILE A 123 -13.61 -1.62 9.27
CA ILE A 123 -12.97 -1.07 8.06
C ILE A 123 -13.99 -0.84 6.94
N LEU A 124 -14.95 -1.77 6.78
CA LEU A 124 -16.00 -1.66 5.78
C LEU A 124 -17.05 -0.63 6.22
N LYS A 125 -17.41 -0.64 7.51
CA LYS A 125 -18.36 0.32 8.08
C LYS A 125 -17.89 1.77 7.90
N ASP A 126 -16.61 2.03 8.16
CA ASP A 126 -16.03 3.37 8.03
C ASP A 126 -15.94 3.81 6.57
N LEU A 127 -15.57 2.90 5.65
CA LEU A 127 -15.63 3.17 4.22
C LEU A 127 -17.06 3.58 3.78
N GLU A 128 -18.08 2.82 4.18
CA GLU A 128 -19.47 3.16 3.82
C GLU A 128 -19.91 4.49 4.43
N ASN A 129 -19.49 4.80 5.66
CA ASN A 129 -19.75 6.09 6.29
C ASN A 129 -19.14 7.25 5.48
N ILE A 130 -17.89 7.11 5.04
CA ILE A 130 -17.21 8.07 4.17
C ILE A 130 -18.01 8.27 2.87
N LEU A 131 -18.37 7.17 2.19
CA LEU A 131 -19.10 7.22 0.92
C LEU A 131 -20.48 7.87 1.06
N ARG A 132 -21.20 7.59 2.16
CA ARG A 132 -22.48 8.21 2.49
C ARG A 132 -22.35 9.71 2.74
N ARG A 133 -21.35 10.14 3.55
CA ARG A 133 -21.09 11.57 3.80
C ARG A 133 -20.79 12.31 2.50
N ARG A 134 -19.99 11.70 1.62
CA ARG A 134 -19.63 12.28 0.33
C ARG A 134 -20.83 12.45 -0.61
N ARG A 135 -21.74 11.47 -0.64
CA ARG A 135 -22.98 11.59 -1.44
C ARG A 135 -23.82 12.79 -1.02
N ARG A 136 -24.00 13.00 0.29
CA ARG A 136 -24.78 14.13 0.84
C ARG A 136 -24.17 15.51 0.57
N ARG A 137 -22.85 15.61 0.35
CA ARG A 137 -22.20 16.89 -0.01
C ARG A 137 -22.36 17.25 -1.49
N ARG A 138 -22.78 16.30 -2.33
CA ARG A 138 -22.94 16.47 -3.78
C ARG A 138 -24.40 16.61 -4.21
N GLU A 139 -25.34 16.40 -3.29
CA GLU A 139 -26.78 16.68 -3.42
C GLU A 139 -27.05 18.11 -2.96
#